data_AF-A0A6M3ZUS9-F1
#
_entry.id   AF-A0A6M3ZUS9-F1
#
_cell.length_a   1.000
_cell.length_b   1.000
_cell.length_c   1.000
_cell.angle_alpha   90.00
_cell.angle_beta   90.00
_cell.angle_gamma   90.00
#
_symmetry.space_group_name_H-M   'P 1'
#
loop_
_entity.id
_entity.type
_entity.pdbx_description
1 polymer ?
#
loop_
_entity_poly.entity_id
_entity_poly.type
_entity_poly.pdbx_seq_one_letter_code
_entity_poly.pdbx_strand_id
1 'polypeptide(L)'
;MAEAILAKAHVHNIVIEDVLCEVSGDLEIDEQVLESFVRLLRPAVDDVVAVCLDGDRLHSEVTRQIKKLSVISPLAAAAFGLFASNLAAGL
;
A
#
# COMPACT_ATOMS: atom_id res chain seq x y z
N MET A 1 -23.28 2.93 7.47
CA MET A 1 -22.06 2.38 8.12
C MET A 1 -21.31 1.42 7.21
N ALA A 2 -21.99 0.50 6.52
CA ALA A 2 -21.39 -0.37 5.50
C ALA A 2 -20.82 0.40 4.28
N GLU A 3 -21.48 1.49 3.85
CA GLU A 3 -21.01 2.33 2.73
C GLU A 3 -19.68 3.05 3.01
N ALA A 4 -19.44 3.47 4.26
CA ALA A 4 -18.17 4.12 4.64
C ALA A 4 -17.00 3.11 4.66
N ILE A 5 -17.27 1.85 5.01
CA ILE A 5 -16.29 0.77 4.99
C ILE A 5 -15.99 0.34 3.55
N LEU A 6 -17.03 0.26 2.70
CA LEU A 6 -16.88 -0.01 1.27
C LEU A 6 -16.13 1.12 0.55
N ALA A 7 -16.44 2.38 0.85
CA ALA A 7 -15.71 3.53 0.31
C ALA A 7 -14.23 3.51 0.74
N LYS A 8 -13.92 3.14 1.99
CA LYS A 8 -12.54 3.02 2.47
C LYS A 8 -11.78 1.88 1.77
N ALA A 9 -12.40 0.71 1.63
CA ALA A 9 -11.81 -0.43 0.91
C ALA A 9 -11.64 -0.19 -0.60
N HIS A 10 -12.52 0.61 -1.21
CA HIS A 10 -12.42 0.99 -2.62
C HIS A 10 -11.30 2.01 -2.85
N VAL A 11 -11.14 2.98 -1.95
CA VAL A 11 -9.98 3.90 -1.96
C VAL A 11 -8.67 3.13 -1.77
N HIS A 12 -8.65 2.08 -0.93
CA HIS A 12 -7.46 1.24 -0.75
C HIS A 12 -7.07 0.48 -2.03
N ASN A 13 -8.03 0.02 -2.84
CA ASN A 13 -7.73 -0.68 -4.10
C ASN A 13 -7.25 0.28 -5.19
N ILE A 14 -7.93 1.41 -5.37
CA ILE A 14 -7.57 2.40 -6.40
C ILE A 14 -6.17 2.97 -6.11
N VAL A 15 -5.87 3.28 -4.84
CA VAL A 15 -4.55 3.77 -4.46
C VAL A 15 -3.46 2.72 -4.68
N ILE A 16 -3.73 1.43 -4.43
CA ILE A 16 -2.72 0.38 -4.69
C ILE A 16 -2.49 0.20 -6.20
N GLU A 17 -3.54 0.22 -7.01
CA GLU A 17 -3.44 0.08 -8.47
C GLU A 17 -2.71 1.27 -9.10
N ASP A 18 -3.05 2.51 -8.71
CA ASP A 18 -2.38 3.72 -9.18
C ASP A 18 -0.89 3.72 -8.81
N VAL A 19 -0.57 3.34 -7.57
CA VAL A 19 0.81 3.27 -7.09
C VAL A 19 1.60 2.16 -7.77
N LEU A 20 0.96 1.03 -8.07
CA LEU A 20 1.60 -0.04 -8.84
C LEU A 20 1.90 0.44 -10.26
N CYS A 21 0.96 1.10 -10.92
CA CYS A 21 1.17 1.69 -12.25
C CYS A 21 2.31 2.74 -12.25
N GLU A 22 2.39 3.61 -11.25
CA GLU A 22 3.46 4.61 -11.15
C GLU A 22 4.85 3.96 -10.97
N VAL A 23 4.94 2.87 -10.21
CA VAL A 23 6.21 2.19 -9.93
C VAL A 23 6.60 1.23 -11.06
N SER A 24 5.63 0.70 -11.79
CA SER A 24 5.86 -0.22 -12.91
C SER A 24 6.05 0.45 -14.26
N GLY A 25 5.72 1.74 -14.41
CA GLY A 25 5.87 2.46 -15.67
C GLY A 25 5.11 1.79 -16.82
N ASP A 26 5.78 1.59 -17.97
CA ASP A 26 5.24 0.99 -19.21
C ASP A 26 5.04 -0.54 -19.15
N LEU A 27 5.19 -1.18 -17.99
CA LEU A 27 4.89 -2.60 -17.87
C LEU A 27 3.37 -2.81 -17.94
N GLU A 28 2.92 -3.48 -19.01
CA GLU A 28 1.61 -4.15 -19.01
C GLU A 28 1.62 -5.21 -17.91
N ILE A 29 1.18 -4.82 -16.72
CA ILE A 29 0.93 -5.75 -15.63
C ILE A 29 -0.39 -6.45 -15.94
N ASP A 30 -0.30 -7.76 -16.14
CA ASP A 30 -1.47 -8.61 -16.27
C ASP A 30 -2.40 -8.45 -15.05
N GLU A 31 -3.71 -8.44 -15.29
CA GLU A 31 -4.74 -8.21 -14.28
C GLU A 31 -4.60 -9.19 -13.08
N GLN A 32 -4.20 -10.44 -13.31
CA GLN A 32 -3.98 -11.42 -12.23
C GLN A 32 -2.74 -11.09 -11.39
N VAL A 33 -1.72 -10.52 -12.01
CA VAL A 33 -0.50 -10.08 -11.33
C VAL A 33 -0.83 -8.86 -10.47
N LEU A 34 -1.62 -7.91 -11.00
CA LEU A 34 -2.13 -6.77 -10.26
C LEU A 34 -2.95 -7.21 -9.04
N GLU A 35 -3.88 -8.15 -9.21
CA GLU A 35 -4.71 -8.67 -8.13
C GLU A 35 -3.85 -9.35 -7.04
N SER A 36 -2.78 -10.04 -7.44
CA SER A 36 -1.81 -10.66 -6.52
C SER A 36 -1.04 -9.61 -5.72
N PHE A 37 -0.63 -8.50 -6.35
CA PHE A 37 0.01 -7.39 -5.66
C PHE A 37 -0.95 -6.67 -4.71
N VAL A 38 -2.20 -6.45 -5.10
CA VAL A 38 -3.23 -5.88 -4.23
C VAL A 38 -3.41 -6.73 -2.97
N ARG A 39 -3.52 -8.07 -3.13
CA ARG A 39 -3.62 -8.99 -2.00
C ARG A 39 -2.39 -8.98 -1.10
N LEU A 40 -1.21 -8.76 -1.68
CA LEU A 40 0.05 -8.67 -0.94
C LEU A 40 0.19 -7.34 -0.17
N LEU A 41 -0.25 -6.24 -0.76
CA LEU A 41 -0.10 -4.89 -0.21
C LEU A 41 -1.16 -4.54 0.82
N ARG A 42 -2.39 -5.04 0.65
CA ARG A 42 -3.53 -4.70 1.52
C ARG A 42 -3.25 -4.89 3.02
N PRO A 43 -2.67 -6.01 3.49
CA PRO A 43 -2.37 -6.17 4.92
C PRO A 43 -1.37 -5.13 5.44
N ALA A 44 -0.36 -4.77 4.63
CA ALA A 44 0.63 -3.78 5.01
C ALA A 44 0.03 -2.37 5.09
N VAL A 45 -0.89 -2.04 4.17
CA VAL A 45 -1.64 -0.78 4.18
C VAL A 45 -2.54 -0.71 5.42
N ASP A 46 -3.28 -1.79 5.72
CA ASP A 46 -4.17 -1.83 6.88
C ASP A 46 -3.41 -1.66 8.20
N ASP A 47 -2.25 -2.30 8.35
CA ASP A 47 -1.36 -2.15 9.51
C ASP A 47 -0.91 -0.70 9.71
N VAL A 48 -0.51 0.00 8.64
CA VAL A 48 -0.08 1.40 8.69
C VAL A 48 -1.23 2.35 8.97
N VAL A 49 -2.39 2.14 8.34
CA VAL A 49 -3.60 2.94 8.59
C VAL A 49 -4.06 2.79 10.05
N ALA A 50 -3.90 1.61 10.65
CA ALA A 50 -4.26 1.37 12.05
C ALA A 50 -3.39 2.16 13.05
N VAL A 51 -2.15 2.48 12.69
CA VAL A 51 -1.22 3.25 13.54
C VAL A 51 -0.99 4.69 13.05
N CYS A 52 -1.67 5.12 11.99
CA CYS A 52 -1.52 6.44 11.36
C CYS A 52 -1.72 7.62 12.34
N LEU A 53 -2.58 7.46 13.35
CA LEU A 53 -2.83 8.49 14.37
C LEU A 53 -1.73 8.56 15.45
N ASP A 54 -0.81 7.61 15.48
CA ASP A 54 0.30 7.49 16.43
C ASP A 54 1.63 7.63 15.67
N GLY A 55 2.08 8.88 15.50
CA GLY A 55 3.23 9.23 14.66
C GLY A 55 4.54 8.54 15.06
N ASP A 56 4.75 8.27 16.35
CA ASP A 56 5.94 7.57 16.84
C ASP A 56 5.95 6.10 16.40
N ARG A 57 4.77 5.48 16.31
CA ARG A 57 4.61 4.10 15.83
C ARG A 57 4.59 4.01 14.30
N LEU A 58 4.09 5.03 13.62
CA LEU A 58 3.95 5.06 12.16
C LEU A 58 5.28 4.77 11.44
N HIS A 59 6.36 5.48 11.82
CA HIS A 59 7.65 5.30 11.16
C HIS A 59 8.22 3.88 11.34
N SER A 60 8.06 3.33 12.54
CA SER A 60 8.50 1.95 12.85
C SER A 60 7.70 0.90 12.09
N GLU A 61 6.38 1.14 11.92
CA GLU A 61 5.48 0.24 11.22
C GLU A 61 5.73 0.25 9.71
N VAL A 62 5.86 1.42 9.10
CA VAL A 62 6.23 1.58 7.68
C VAL A 62 7.54 0.85 7.40
N THR A 63 8.57 1.07 8.22
CA THR A 63 9.88 0.41 8.07
C THR A 63 9.76 -1.12 8.17
N ARG A 64 8.92 -1.61 9.09
CA ARG A 64 8.67 -3.05 9.27
C ARG A 64 8.01 -3.66 8.05
N GLN A 65 7.00 -3.01 7.49
CA GLN A 65 6.27 -3.51 6.32
C GLN A 65 7.14 -3.47 5.06
N ILE A 66 7.93 -2.42 4.85
CA ILE A 66 8.90 -2.36 3.73
C ILE A 66 9.85 -3.56 3.80
N LYS A 67 10.45 -3.83 4.98
CA LYS A 67 11.37 -4.98 5.14
C LYS A 67 10.69 -6.32 4.83
N LYS A 68 9.46 -6.53 5.31
CA LYS A 68 8.70 -7.76 5.03
C LYS A 68 8.41 -7.91 3.53
N LEU A 69 7.92 -6.84 2.91
CA LEU A 69 7.58 -6.84 1.49
C LEU A 69 8.82 -7.02 0.61
N SER A 70 9.97 -6.43 0.96
CA SER A 70 11.20 -6.56 0.18
C SER A 70 11.71 -8.00 0.11
N VAL A 71 11.39 -8.84 1.10
CA VAL A 71 11.72 -10.28 1.08
C VAL A 71 10.84 -11.04 0.11
N ILE A 72 9.58 -10.60 -0.06
CA ILE A 72 8.59 -11.29 -0.90
C ILE A 72 8.66 -10.79 -2.35
N SER A 73 8.64 -9.47 -2.52
CA SER A 73 8.68 -8.80 -3.81
C SER A 73 9.26 -7.38 -3.67
N PRO A 74 10.40 -7.08 -4.31
CA PRO A 74 10.96 -5.74 -4.37
C PRO A 74 9.99 -4.70 -4.95
N LEU A 75 9.17 -5.10 -5.93
CA LEU A 75 8.16 -4.22 -6.54
C LEU A 75 7.05 -3.86 -5.55
N ALA A 76 6.57 -4.83 -4.75
CA ALA A 76 5.59 -4.54 -3.71
C ALA A 76 6.16 -3.62 -2.62
N ALA A 77 7.43 -3.80 -2.25
CA ALA A 77 8.08 -2.90 -1.29
C ALA A 77 8.20 -1.47 -1.82
N ALA A 78 8.53 -1.30 -3.09
CA ALA A 78 8.62 0.00 -3.74
C ALA A 78 7.24 0.68 -3.82
N ALA A 79 6.21 -0.05 -4.26
CA ALA A 79 4.83 0.43 -4.28
C ALA A 79 4.38 0.86 -2.87
N PHE A 80 4.59 0.02 -1.87
CA PHE A 80 4.25 0.36 -0.50
C PHE A 80 5.02 1.59 0.04
N GLY A 81 6.29 1.72 -0.32
CA GLY A 81 7.10 2.89 0.06
C GLY A 81 6.56 4.20 -0.52
N LEU A 82 6.08 4.17 -1.76
CA LEU A 82 5.46 5.31 -2.42
C LEU A 82 4.12 5.67 -1.75
N PHE A 83 3.28 4.68 -1.45
CA PHE A 83 2.08 4.85 -0.63
C PHE A 83 2.38 5.53 0.71
N ALA A 84 3.37 5.03 1.46
CA ALA A 84 3.72 5.57 2.77
C ALA A 84 4.25 7.01 2.69
N SER A 85 4.97 7.35 1.62
CA SER A 85 5.47 8.72 1.38
C SER A 85 4.33 9.68 1.07
N ASN A 86 3.36 9.27 0.25
CA ASN A 86 2.17 10.06 -0.06
C ASN A 86 1.27 10.26 1.18
N LEU A 87 1.12 9.22 2.00
CA LEU A 87 0.40 9.31 3.27
C LEU A 87 1.06 10.34 4.21
N ALA A 88 2.39 10.33 4.32
CA ALA A 88 3.13 11.28 5.15
C ALA A 88 3.06 12.73 4.63
N ALA A 89 2.96 12.94 3.31
CA ALA A 89 2.83 14.27 2.71
C ALA A 89 1.41 14.87 2.85
N GLY A 90 0.40 14.02 3.06
CA GLY A 90 -1.00 14.43 3.26
C GLY A 90 -1.41 14.65 4.72
N LEU A 91 -0.54 14.33 5.69
CA LEU A 91 -0.69 14.60 7.13
C LEU A 91 -0.11 15.97 7.49
#